data_AF-A0A1I1ZA55-F1
#
_entry.id   AF-A0A1I1ZA55-F1
#
_cell.length_a   1.000
_cell.length_b   1.000
_cell.length_c   1.000
_cell.angle_alpha   90.00
_cell.angle_beta   90.00
_cell.angle_gamma   90.00
#
_symmetry.space_group_name_H-M   'P 1'
#
loop_
_entity.id
_entity.type
_entity.pdbx_description
1 polymer ?
#
loop_
_entity_poly.entity_id
_entity_poly.type
_entity_poly.pdbx_seq_one_letter_code
_entity_poly.pdbx_strand_id
1 'polypeptide(L)'
;MTSEVDLSKKKKKSAGPWTIGWGWFITIPVLYWFAKACKRVMSDKEETISPLAIIKMRYAKGEIDRKEYEEKLKDLSFNSMAP
;
A
#
# COMPACT_ATOMS: atom_id res chain seq x y z
N MET A 1 -44.63 -12.78 24.66
CA MET A 1 -44.83 -13.28 23.28
C MET A 1 -45.73 -12.27 22.62
N THR A 2 -45.26 -11.30 21.85
CA THR A 2 -44.58 -11.45 20.56
C THR A 2 -43.77 -10.18 20.26
N SER A 3 -42.44 -10.30 20.17
CA SER A 3 -41.59 -9.28 19.55
C SER A 3 -41.63 -9.50 18.05
N GLU A 4 -42.41 -8.69 17.33
CA GLU A 4 -42.38 -8.63 15.87
C GLU A 4 -40.98 -8.25 15.39
N VAL A 5 -40.47 -9.09 14.51
CA VAL A 5 -39.17 -8.97 13.87
C VAL A 5 -39.30 -7.89 12.79
N ASP A 6 -38.93 -6.65 13.09
CA ASP A 6 -38.83 -5.59 12.08
C ASP A 6 -37.62 -5.89 11.19
N LEU A 7 -37.89 -6.63 10.11
CA LEU A 7 -36.92 -6.99 9.09
C LEU A 7 -36.39 -5.70 8.43
N SER A 8 -35.20 -5.33 8.91
CA SER A 8 -34.26 -4.37 8.34
C SER A 8 -34.49 -4.06 6.85
N LYS A 9 -34.95 -2.84 6.57
CA LYS A 9 -34.98 -2.29 5.22
C LYS A 9 -33.55 -2.13 4.71
N LYS A 10 -33.00 -3.16 4.05
CA LYS A 10 -31.82 -3.00 3.19
C LYS A 10 -32.17 -2.03 2.07
N LYS A 11 -31.73 -0.77 2.21
CA LYS A 11 -31.76 0.19 1.10
C LYS A 11 -30.82 -0.34 0.00
N LYS A 12 -31.40 -0.91 -1.05
CA LYS A 12 -30.69 -1.11 -2.32
C LYS A 12 -30.31 0.27 -2.84
N LYS A 13 -29.01 0.56 -2.93
CA LYS A 13 -28.52 1.71 -3.70
C LYS A 13 -28.75 1.36 -5.16
N SER A 14 -29.84 1.84 -5.74
CA SER A 14 -30.02 1.83 -7.19
C SER A 14 -28.90 2.67 -7.79
N ALA A 15 -27.96 2.03 -8.47
CA ALA A 15 -27.01 2.71 -9.33
C ALA A 15 -27.85 3.43 -10.39
N GLY A 16 -28.02 4.74 -10.22
CA GLY A 16 -28.77 5.55 -11.18
C GLY A 16 -28.08 5.52 -12.54
N PRO A 17 -28.80 5.80 -13.64
CA PRO A 17 -28.23 5.87 -15.00
C PRO A 17 -27.01 6.81 -15.12
N TRP A 18 -26.82 7.68 -14.13
CA TRP A 18 -25.71 8.60 -13.98
C TRP A 18 -24.32 7.93 -13.94
N THR A 19 -24.21 6.67 -13.51
CA THR A 19 -22.91 5.95 -13.46
C THR A 19 -22.55 5.24 -14.78
N ILE A 20 -23.51 5.04 -15.70
CA ILE A 20 -23.29 4.26 -16.92
C ILE A 20 -22.82 5.11 -18.11
N GLY A 21 -23.26 6.37 -18.23
CA GLY A 21 -22.95 7.20 -19.42
C GLY A 21 -21.97 8.36 -19.18
N TRP A 22 -22.18 9.14 -18.11
CA TRP A 22 -21.45 10.40 -17.88
C TRP A 22 -20.51 10.37 -16.67
N GLY A 23 -20.79 9.54 -15.66
CA GLY A 23 -19.95 9.42 -14.47
C GLY A 23 -18.50 8.99 -14.77
N TRP A 24 -18.26 8.28 -15.87
CA TRP A 24 -16.91 7.86 -16.25
C TRP A 24 -16.02 9.02 -16.72
N PHE A 25 -16.57 10.09 -17.27
CA PHE A 25 -15.78 11.24 -17.72
C PHE A 25 -15.12 12.00 -16.57
N ILE A 26 -15.72 12.01 -15.38
CA ILE A 26 -15.08 12.57 -14.18
C ILE A 26 -14.24 11.52 -13.45
N THR A 27 -14.69 10.27 -13.44
CA THR A 27 -14.03 9.19 -12.70
C THR A 27 -12.68 8.82 -13.32
N ILE A 28 -12.59 8.70 -14.64
CA ILE A 28 -11.35 8.33 -15.33
C ILE A 28 -10.22 9.35 -15.10
N PRO A 29 -10.38 10.68 -15.31
CA PRO A 29 -9.30 11.63 -15.08
C PRO A 29 -8.92 11.75 -13.60
N VAL A 30 -9.89 11.67 -12.68
CA VAL A 30 -9.63 11.67 -11.24
C VAL A 30 -8.84 10.41 -10.84
N LEU A 31 -9.26 9.24 -11.32
CA LEU A 31 -8.57 7.98 -11.06
C LEU A 31 -7.17 7.95 -11.69
N TYR A 32 -7.01 8.50 -12.89
CA TYR A 32 -5.71 8.61 -13.55
C TYR A 32 -4.75 9.54 -12.80
N TRP A 33 -5.22 10.72 -12.37
CA TRP A 33 -4.44 11.65 -11.58
C TRP A 33 -4.09 11.08 -10.20
N PHE A 34 -5.06 10.45 -9.54
CA PHE A 34 -4.87 9.79 -8.25
C PHE A 34 -3.90 8.60 -8.37
N ALA A 35 -4.04 7.77 -9.41
CA ALA A 35 -3.10 6.69 -9.68
C ALA A 35 -1.69 7.22 -9.98
N LYS A 36 -1.56 8.37 -10.67
CA LYS A 36 -0.25 9.03 -10.88
C LYS A 36 0.33 9.53 -9.55
N ALA A 37 -0.48 10.05 -8.64
CA ALA A 37 -0.05 10.46 -7.30
C ALA A 37 0.37 9.26 -6.44
N CYS A 38 -0.42 8.18 -6.42
CA CYS A 38 -0.05 6.93 -5.74
C CYS A 38 1.18 6.27 -6.35
N LYS A 39 1.32 6.30 -7.68
CA LYS A 39 2.53 5.80 -8.37
C LYS A 39 3.76 6.57 -7.96
N ARG A 40 3.72 7.90 -7.72
CA ARG A 40 4.88 8.60 -7.14
C ARG A 40 5.27 8.02 -5.78
N VAL A 41 4.30 7.91 -4.88
CA VAL A 41 4.51 7.38 -3.51
C VAL A 41 5.01 5.93 -3.48
N MET A 42 4.61 5.10 -4.45
CA MET A 42 5.05 3.70 -4.52
C MET A 42 6.27 3.47 -5.41
N SER A 43 6.48 4.29 -6.44
CA SER A 43 7.66 4.20 -7.32
C SER A 43 8.93 4.64 -6.60
N ASP A 44 8.82 5.39 -5.50
CA ASP A 44 9.91 5.61 -4.55
C ASP A 44 10.34 4.32 -3.81
N LYS A 45 9.58 3.21 -3.90
CA LYS A 45 9.94 1.91 -3.29
C LYS A 45 10.54 0.90 -4.26
N GLU A 46 10.45 1.12 -5.58
CA GLU A 46 10.83 0.09 -6.55
C GLU A 46 12.27 0.24 -7.08
N GLU A 47 12.86 1.44 -7.08
CA GLU A 47 14.20 1.62 -7.68
C GLU A 47 15.37 1.67 -6.70
N THR A 48 15.12 1.83 -5.39
CA THR A 48 16.21 1.89 -4.40
C THR A 48 15.80 1.29 -3.06
N ILE A 49 15.39 0.02 -3.03
CA ILE A 49 15.29 -0.68 -1.74
C ILE A 49 16.72 -0.74 -1.19
N SER A 50 17.07 0.23 -0.35
CA SER A 50 18.38 0.34 0.27
C SER A 50 18.73 -1.03 0.86
N PRO A 51 19.97 -1.52 0.69
CA PRO A 51 20.40 -2.79 1.26
C PRO A 51 20.00 -2.93 2.74
N LEU A 52 19.98 -1.82 3.48
CA LEU A 52 19.53 -1.74 4.87
C LEU A 52 18.03 -2.06 5.05
N ALA A 53 17.17 -1.62 4.13
CA ALA A 53 15.74 -1.93 4.15
C ALA A 53 15.46 -3.42 3.88
N ILE A 54 16.24 -4.06 3.01
CA ILE A 54 16.14 -5.51 2.74
C ILE A 54 16.50 -6.31 3.99
N ILE A 55 17.59 -5.95 4.66
CA ILE A 55 18.04 -6.66 5.87
C ILE A 55 17.06 -6.44 7.03
N LYS A 56 16.50 -5.21 7.17
CA LYS A 56 15.47 -4.92 8.17
C LYS A 56 14.18 -5.74 7.95
N MET A 57 13.76 -5.94 6.70
CA MET A 57 12.61 -6.80 6.39
C MET A 57 12.87 -8.26 6.77
N ARG A 58 14.06 -8.80 6.48
CA ARG A 58 14.40 -10.19 6.80
C ARG A 58 14.58 -10.43 8.30
N TYR A 59 15.11 -9.45 9.03
CA TYR A 59 15.13 -9.46 10.49
C TYR A 59 13.71 -9.49 11.08
N ALA A 60 12.80 -8.62 10.59
CA ALA A 60 11.40 -8.60 11.03
C ALA A 60 10.65 -9.90 10.68
N LYS A 61 11.06 -10.58 9.61
CA LYS A 61 10.55 -11.89 9.20
C LYS A 61 11.16 -13.06 10.01
N GLY A 62 12.20 -12.81 10.79
CA GLY A 62 12.92 -13.82 11.57
C GLY A 62 13.83 -14.73 10.74
N GLU A 63 14.13 -14.35 9.49
CA GLU A 63 15.01 -15.11 8.60
C GLU A 63 16.51 -14.85 8.85
N ILE A 64 16.84 -13.79 9.60
CA ILE A 64 18.22 -13.39 9.93
C ILE A 64 18.30 -13.19 11.45
N ASP A 65 19.32 -13.76 12.08
CA ASP A 65 19.59 -13.58 13.51
C ASP A 65 20.10 -12.16 13.81
N ARG A 66 19.90 -11.69 15.05
CA ARG A 66 20.35 -10.36 15.48
C ARG A 66 21.86 -10.16 15.28
N LYS A 67 22.68 -11.21 15.45
CA LYS A 67 24.14 -11.10 15.26
C LYS A 67 24.50 -10.86 13.80
N GLU A 68 23.92 -11.62 12.88
CA GLU A 68 24.11 -11.43 11.44
C GLU A 68 23.55 -10.08 10.96
N TYR A 69 22.43 -9.63 11.55
CA TYR A 69 21.86 -8.31 11.27
C TYR A 69 22.85 -7.19 11.58
N GLU A 70 23.48 -7.22 12.76
CA GLU A 70 24.43 -6.19 13.21
C GLU A 70 25.73 -6.18 12.39
N GLU A 71 26.24 -7.34 11.98
CA GLU A 71 27.43 -7.43 11.10
C GLU A 71 27.13 -6.84 9.72
N LYS A 72 26.01 -7.20 9.10
CA LYS A 72 25.60 -6.66 7.79
C LYS A 72 25.29 -5.16 7.85
N LEU A 73 24.78 -4.67 8.98
CA LEU A 73 24.57 -3.23 9.20
C LEU A 73 25.89 -2.46 9.22
N LYS A 74 26.88 -2.98 9.96
CA LYS A 74 28.22 -2.38 10.03
C LYS A 74 28.89 -2.36 8.66
N ASP A 75 28.84 -3.47 7.95
CA ASP A 75 29.45 -3.62 6.62
C ASP A 75 28.83 -2.65 5.59
N LEU A 76 27.49 -2.54 5.59
CA LEU A 76 26.80 -1.57 4.74
C LEU A 76 27.07 -0.12 5.13
N SER A 77 27.16 0.19 6.43
CA SER A 77 27.50 1.54 6.89
C SER A 77 28.93 1.93 6.50
N PHE A 78 29.86 0.98 6.60
CA PHE A 78 31.27 1.17 6.28
C PHE A 78 31.48 1.34 4.77
N ASN A 79 30.86 0.49 3.95
CA ASN A 79 30.94 0.59 2.49
C ASN A 79 30.23 1.84 1.94
N SER A 80 29.22 2.37 2.64
CA SER A 80 28.57 3.64 2.27
C SER A 80 29.39 4.90 2.60
N MET A 81 30.52 4.74 3.31
CA MET A 81 31.43 5.81 3.75
C MET A 81 32.74 5.83 2.93
N ALA A 82 32.89 4.97 1.92
CA ALA A 82 34.01 5.00 1.00
C ALA A 82 33.75 6.04 -0.12
N PRO A 83 34.63 7.05 -0.31
CA PRO A 83 34.48 8.09 -1.34
C PRO A 83 34.68 7.55 -2.77
#